data_AF-J2N3Q0-F1
#
_entry.id   AF-J2N3Q0-F1
#
_cell.length_a   1.000
_cell.length_b   1.000
_cell.length_c   1.000
_cell.angle_alpha   90.00
_cell.angle_beta   90.00
_cell.angle_gamma   90.00
#
_symmetry.space_group_name_H-M   'P 1'
#
loop_
_entity.id
_entity.type
_entity.pdbx_description
1 polymer ?
#
loop_
_entity_poly.entity_id
_entity_poly.type
_entity_poly.pdbx_seq_one_letter_code
_entity_poly.pdbx_strand_id
1 'polypeptide(L)'
;MPNLRLADLTAEIEANVRRALLEDIGSGDITAQLIPAERLAKATIITRDAAVISGTAWVDAVFRQLDPRVAVHWQVSDGERVKPNQVLFHLEGPARSLLTGERSALNFLQLLSGVATRAQYLADFVAQTQVKLLDTRKTLPGLRLAQKYAVTCGGCHNHR
;
A
#
# COMPACT_ATOMS: atom_id res chain seq x y z
N MET A 1 16.59 14.60 -5.38
CA MET A 1 17.11 13.22 -5.24
C MET A 1 16.62 12.41 -6.43
N PRO A 2 17.28 11.31 -6.84
CA PRO A 2 16.67 10.38 -7.78
C PRO A 2 15.33 9.88 -7.22
N ASN A 3 14.41 9.56 -8.11
CA ASN A 3 13.13 8.94 -7.76
C ASN A 3 13.40 7.64 -6.97
N LEU A 4 12.61 7.41 -5.91
CA LEU A 4 12.83 6.27 -5.01
C LEU A 4 12.48 4.96 -5.72
N ARG A 5 13.29 3.93 -5.52
CA ARG A 5 13.01 2.56 -6.00
C ARG A 5 12.66 1.68 -4.82
N LEU A 6 11.77 0.71 -5.04
CA LEU A 6 11.35 -0.23 -3.98
C LEU A 6 12.51 -0.97 -3.34
N ALA A 7 13.54 -1.34 -4.12
CA ALA A 7 14.74 -2.02 -3.61
C ALA A 7 15.44 -1.24 -2.49
N ASP A 8 15.41 0.09 -2.57
CA ASP A 8 16.06 0.99 -1.61
C ASP A 8 15.20 1.19 -0.33
N LEU A 9 13.97 0.67 -0.28
CA LEU A 9 12.99 0.90 0.77
C LEU A 9 12.69 -0.33 1.65
N THR A 10 13.30 -1.48 1.36
CA THR A 10 13.02 -2.76 2.02
C THR A 10 12.98 -2.64 3.56
N ALA A 11 14.03 -2.10 4.17
CA ALA A 11 14.10 -1.98 5.63
C ALA A 11 13.01 -1.07 6.23
N GLU A 12 12.64 0.00 5.51
CA GLU A 12 11.59 0.91 5.95
C GLU A 12 10.21 0.28 5.83
N ILE A 13 9.95 -0.45 4.73
CA ILE A 13 8.71 -1.19 4.51
C ILE A 13 8.51 -2.20 5.65
N GLU A 14 9.53 -3.01 5.93
CA GLU A 14 9.51 -3.98 7.03
C GLU A 14 9.20 -3.32 8.38
N ALA A 15 9.81 -2.18 8.65
CA ALA A 15 9.62 -1.44 9.90
C ALA A 15 8.23 -0.78 9.99
N ASN A 16 7.71 -0.25 8.88
CA ASN A 16 6.37 0.33 8.79
C ASN A 16 5.32 -0.74 9.09
N VAL A 17 5.41 -1.86 8.40
CA VAL A 17 4.46 -2.98 8.54
C VAL A 17 4.52 -3.57 9.93
N ARG A 18 5.72 -3.80 10.49
CA ARG A 18 5.86 -4.34 11.85
C ARG A 18 5.16 -3.47 12.89
N ARG A 19 5.30 -2.15 12.77
CA ARG A 19 4.62 -1.21 13.68
C ARG A 19 3.12 -1.25 13.52
N ALA A 20 2.62 -1.28 12.28
CA ALA A 20 1.18 -1.36 12.01
C ALA A 20 0.57 -2.66 12.54
N LEU A 21 1.22 -3.81 12.31
CA LEU A 21 0.75 -5.10 12.83
C LEU A 21 0.77 -5.12 14.36
N LEU A 22 1.79 -4.53 15.00
CA LEU A 22 1.85 -4.45 16.46
C LEU A 22 0.72 -3.58 17.04
N GLU A 23 0.39 -2.47 16.38
CA GLU A 23 -0.72 -1.59 16.76
C GLU A 23 -2.08 -2.28 16.62
N ASP A 24 -2.31 -2.95 15.49
CA ASP A 24 -3.61 -3.51 15.10
C ASP A 24 -3.90 -4.84 15.81
N ILE A 25 -2.91 -5.72 15.90
CA ILE A 25 -3.07 -7.08 16.44
C ILE A 25 -2.80 -7.12 17.94
N GLY A 26 -1.79 -6.38 18.42
CA GLY A 26 -1.38 -6.38 19.83
C GLY A 26 -1.19 -7.81 20.38
N SER A 27 -2.07 -8.21 21.31
CA SER A 27 -2.08 -9.54 21.95
C SER A 27 -2.82 -10.63 21.15
N GLY A 28 -3.46 -10.29 20.03
CA GLY A 28 -4.11 -11.22 19.12
C GLY A 28 -5.48 -10.75 18.61
N ASP A 29 -5.89 -11.29 17.46
CA ASP A 29 -7.22 -11.05 16.88
C ASP A 29 -8.24 -12.08 17.41
N ILE A 30 -8.97 -11.71 18.46
CA ILE A 30 -9.96 -12.57 19.12
C ILE A 30 -11.13 -12.91 18.17
N THR A 31 -11.47 -12.00 17.26
CA THR A 31 -12.59 -12.21 16.33
C THR A 31 -12.23 -13.25 15.29
N ALA A 32 -11.02 -13.18 14.72
CA ALA A 32 -10.53 -14.19 13.79
C ALA A 32 -10.43 -15.59 14.43
N GLN A 33 -10.19 -15.68 15.75
CA GLN A 33 -10.14 -16.99 16.45
C GLN A 33 -11.47 -17.75 16.43
N LEU A 34 -12.60 -17.08 16.19
CA LEU A 34 -13.91 -17.71 16.03
C LEU A 34 -14.05 -18.49 14.71
N ILE A 35 -13.16 -18.27 13.75
CA ILE A 35 -13.13 -18.99 12.47
C ILE A 35 -12.28 -20.26 12.64
N PRO A 36 -12.65 -21.42 12.06
CA PRO A 36 -11.80 -22.61 12.10
C PRO A 36 -10.39 -22.35 11.53
N ALA A 37 -9.35 -22.89 12.16
CA ALA A 37 -7.95 -22.58 11.83
C ALA A 37 -7.51 -23.12 10.46
N GLU A 38 -8.13 -24.23 10.05
CA GLU A 38 -7.94 -24.94 8.78
C GLU A 38 -8.74 -24.32 7.62
N ARG A 39 -9.64 -23.37 7.90
CA ARG A 39 -10.48 -22.77 6.86
C ARG A 39 -9.61 -21.93 5.93
N LEU A 40 -9.55 -22.32 4.67
CA LEU A 40 -9.00 -21.50 3.60
C LEU A 40 -10.08 -20.57 3.04
N ALA A 41 -9.66 -19.40 2.60
CA ALA A 41 -10.53 -18.41 1.97
C ALA A 41 -9.82 -17.74 0.80
N LYS A 42 -10.63 -17.12 -0.05
CA LYS A 42 -10.19 -16.21 -1.10
C LYS A 42 -10.86 -14.86 -0.90
N ALA A 43 -10.13 -13.77 -1.09
CA ALA A 43 -10.67 -12.43 -1.07
C ALA A 43 -10.31 -11.68 -2.35
N THR A 44 -11.17 -10.75 -2.75
CA THR A 44 -10.92 -9.89 -3.91
C THR A 44 -11.00 -8.44 -3.45
N ILE A 45 -9.92 -7.70 -3.68
CA ILE A 45 -9.84 -6.29 -3.30
C ILE A 45 -10.11 -5.47 -4.55
N ILE A 46 -11.06 -4.54 -4.42
CA ILE A 46 -11.45 -3.61 -5.47
C ILE A 46 -11.22 -2.18 -5.01
N THR A 47 -11.03 -1.25 -5.94
CA THR A 47 -11.18 0.17 -5.65
C THR A 47 -12.64 0.61 -5.84
N ARG A 48 -13.08 1.59 -5.06
CA ARG A 48 -14.41 2.23 -5.24
C ARG A 48 -14.33 3.54 -6.02
N ASP A 49 -13.13 4.10 -6.15
CA ASP A 49 -12.88 5.38 -6.80
C ASP A 49 -11.81 5.22 -7.89
N ALA A 50 -11.74 6.21 -8.79
CA ALA A 50 -10.58 6.34 -9.67
C ALA A 50 -9.35 6.72 -8.84
N ALA A 51 -8.23 6.04 -9.06
CA ALA A 51 -7.01 6.23 -8.26
C ALA A 51 -5.75 5.94 -9.07
N VAL A 52 -4.61 6.41 -8.57
CA VAL A 52 -3.28 5.87 -8.91
C VAL A 52 -2.85 4.96 -7.79
N ILE A 53 -2.51 3.72 -8.13
CA ILE A 53 -2.11 2.71 -7.13
C ILE A 53 -0.68 2.98 -6.67
N SER A 54 -0.46 2.90 -5.36
CA SER A 54 0.87 2.92 -4.75
C SER A 54 0.83 2.14 -3.44
N GLY A 55 1.87 1.35 -3.16
CA GLY A 55 2.01 0.64 -1.89
C GLY A 55 1.91 -0.88 -1.99
N THR A 56 2.01 -1.48 -3.18
CA THR A 56 1.97 -2.94 -3.37
C THR A 56 2.92 -3.69 -2.42
N ALA A 57 4.16 -3.22 -2.30
CA ALA A 57 5.17 -3.84 -1.44
C ALA A 57 4.85 -3.78 0.07
N TRP A 58 4.06 -2.80 0.52
CA TRP A 58 3.62 -2.73 1.93
C TRP A 58 2.54 -3.79 2.21
N VAL A 59 1.61 -3.98 1.28
CA VAL A 59 0.59 -5.04 1.36
C VAL A 59 1.25 -6.42 1.34
N ASP A 60 2.21 -6.65 0.44
CA ASP A 60 2.95 -7.92 0.40
C ASP A 60 3.70 -8.17 1.72
N ALA A 61 4.33 -7.15 2.28
CA ALA A 61 5.02 -7.25 3.56
C ALA A 61 4.06 -7.52 4.73
N VAL A 62 2.84 -6.94 4.73
CA VAL A 62 1.81 -7.24 5.75
C VAL A 62 1.52 -8.73 5.79
N PHE A 63 1.16 -9.32 4.65
CA PHE A 63 0.82 -10.74 4.62
C PHE A 63 2.03 -11.64 4.84
N ARG A 64 3.21 -11.28 4.33
CA ARG A 64 4.44 -12.04 4.58
C ARG A 64 4.85 -12.06 6.05
N GLN A 65 4.72 -10.94 6.78
CA GLN A 65 5.02 -10.89 8.21
C GLN A 65 3.96 -11.58 9.06
N LEU A 66 2.69 -11.52 8.64
CA LEU A 66 1.57 -12.09 9.37
C LEU A 66 1.48 -13.61 9.19
N ASP A 67 1.46 -14.08 7.94
CA ASP A 67 1.35 -15.50 7.59
C ASP A 67 1.87 -15.74 6.17
N PRO A 68 3.06 -16.35 6.00
CA PRO A 68 3.66 -16.57 4.69
C PRO A 68 2.87 -17.55 3.79
N ARG A 69 1.82 -18.19 4.31
CA ARG A 69 0.90 -19.04 3.53
C ARG A 69 -0.12 -18.21 2.73
N VAL A 70 -0.25 -16.91 3.00
CA VAL A 70 -1.13 -16.03 2.24
C VAL A 70 -0.44 -15.61 0.95
N ALA A 71 -1.08 -15.92 -0.18
CA ALA A 71 -0.65 -15.48 -1.50
C ALA A 71 -1.39 -14.20 -1.91
N VAL A 72 -0.65 -13.24 -2.45
CA VAL A 72 -1.17 -11.98 -3.00
C VAL A 72 -0.97 -12.01 -4.52
N HIS A 73 -2.06 -11.87 -5.28
CA HIS A 73 -2.07 -11.92 -6.75
C HIS A 73 -2.52 -10.59 -7.33
N TRP A 74 -1.55 -9.71 -7.57
CA TRP A 74 -1.76 -8.38 -8.14
C TRP A 74 -2.28 -8.43 -9.58
N GLN A 75 -3.23 -7.53 -9.86
CA GLN A 75 -3.77 -7.27 -11.20
C GLN A 75 -3.37 -5.88 -11.72
N VAL A 76 -2.65 -5.11 -10.90
CA VAL A 76 -2.22 -3.74 -11.15
C VAL A 76 -0.80 -3.54 -10.61
N SER A 77 -0.10 -2.53 -11.11
CA SER A 77 1.23 -2.13 -10.61
C SER A 77 1.23 -0.76 -9.95
N ASP A 78 2.21 -0.49 -9.08
CA ASP A 78 2.41 0.85 -8.53
C ASP A 78 2.66 1.88 -9.65
N GLY A 79 1.94 3.00 -9.62
CA GLY A 79 1.90 4.04 -10.65
C GLY A 79 0.75 3.87 -11.67
N GLU A 80 0.03 2.75 -11.65
CA GLU A 80 -1.07 2.50 -12.57
C GLU A 80 -2.34 3.28 -12.19
N ARG A 81 -3.03 3.82 -13.19
CA ARG A 81 -4.35 4.46 -13.04
C ARG A 81 -5.45 3.40 -13.10
N VAL A 82 -6.29 3.34 -12.08
CA VAL A 82 -7.40 2.40 -11.97
C VAL A 82 -8.75 3.12 -11.97
N LYS A 83 -9.81 2.39 -12.36
CA LYS A 83 -11.19 2.89 -12.41
C LYS A 83 -12.03 2.32 -11.25
N PRO A 84 -13.13 2.98 -10.86
CA PRO A 84 -14.08 2.42 -9.89
C PRO A 84 -14.48 0.97 -10.22
N ASN A 85 -14.58 0.14 -9.18
CA ASN A 85 -14.88 -1.29 -9.23
C ASN A 85 -13.84 -2.16 -9.94
N GLN A 86 -12.68 -1.62 -10.31
CA GLN A 86 -11.56 -2.42 -10.83
C GLN A 86 -10.96 -3.26 -9.70
N VAL A 87 -10.68 -4.53 -10.03
CA VAL A 87 -9.94 -5.44 -9.14
C VAL A 87 -8.48 -5.01 -9.08
N LEU A 88 -7.96 -4.90 -7.86
CA LEU A 88 -6.57 -4.55 -7.59
C LEU A 88 -5.73 -5.81 -7.38
N PHE A 89 -6.19 -6.71 -6.52
CA PHE A 89 -5.52 -7.98 -6.25
C PHE A 89 -6.48 -9.01 -5.63
N HIS A 90 -6.09 -10.27 -5.74
CA HIS A 90 -6.71 -11.38 -5.02
C HIS A 90 -5.81 -11.85 -3.88
N LEU A 91 -6.44 -12.29 -2.79
CA LEU A 91 -5.78 -12.97 -1.69
C LEU A 91 -6.25 -14.41 -1.61
N GLU A 92 -5.34 -15.32 -1.28
CA GLU A 92 -5.66 -16.73 -1.03
C GLU A 92 -4.84 -17.25 0.15
N GLY A 93 -5.48 -17.92 1.11
CA GLY A 93 -4.79 -18.46 2.29
C GLY A 93 -5.73 -18.73 3.47
N PRO A 94 -5.16 -18.92 4.68
CA PRO A 94 -5.95 -19.12 5.90
C PRO A 94 -6.88 -17.94 6.17
N ALA A 95 -8.17 -18.22 6.39
CA ALA A 95 -9.22 -17.21 6.53
C ALA A 95 -8.96 -16.25 7.69
N ARG A 96 -8.38 -16.75 8.80
CA ARG A 96 -7.96 -15.93 9.95
C ARG A 96 -6.95 -14.87 9.52
N SER A 97 -5.89 -15.30 8.83
CA SER A 97 -4.80 -14.44 8.38
C SER A 97 -5.27 -13.40 7.37
N LEU A 98 -6.21 -13.75 6.49
CA LEU A 98 -6.80 -12.79 5.56
C LEU A 98 -7.53 -11.65 6.29
N LEU A 99 -8.37 -11.97 7.27
CA LEU A 99 -9.13 -10.98 8.03
C LEU A 99 -8.24 -10.13 8.93
N THR A 100 -7.30 -10.76 9.63
CA THR A 100 -6.38 -10.06 10.53
C THR A 100 -5.46 -9.10 9.77
N GLY A 101 -4.98 -9.47 8.59
CA GLY A 101 -4.10 -8.62 7.78
C GLY A 101 -4.83 -7.53 6.99
N GLU A 102 -6.15 -7.64 6.80
CA GLU A 102 -6.94 -6.78 5.92
C GLU A 102 -6.76 -5.30 6.26
N ARG A 103 -6.98 -4.93 7.52
CA ARG A 103 -7.01 -3.52 7.95
C ARG A 103 -5.66 -2.86 7.72
N SER A 104 -4.60 -3.48 8.22
CA SER A 104 -3.23 -2.99 8.06
C SER A 104 -2.82 -2.89 6.58
N ALA A 105 -3.13 -3.89 5.75
CA ALA A 105 -2.85 -3.87 4.31
C ALA A 105 -3.59 -2.73 3.59
N LEU A 106 -4.90 -2.62 3.81
CA LEU A 106 -5.73 -1.61 3.14
C LEU A 106 -5.39 -0.19 3.60
N ASN A 107 -5.04 0.02 4.87
CA ASN A 107 -4.63 1.33 5.36
C ASN A 107 -3.38 1.85 4.63
N PHE A 108 -2.37 0.99 4.42
CA PHE A 108 -1.19 1.38 3.62
C PHE A 108 -1.58 1.68 2.17
N LEU A 109 -2.29 0.77 1.51
CA LEU A 109 -2.65 0.92 0.11
C LEU A 109 -3.49 2.18 -0.13
N GLN A 110 -4.48 2.44 0.72
CA GLN A 110 -5.35 3.62 0.62
C GLN A 110 -4.59 4.92 0.85
N LEU A 111 -3.75 4.99 1.89
CA LEU A 111 -2.97 6.19 2.18
C LEU A 111 -2.01 6.52 1.03
N LEU A 112 -1.23 5.52 0.59
CA LEU A 112 -0.20 5.71 -0.43
C LEU A 112 -0.83 5.96 -1.81
N SER A 113 -1.88 5.23 -2.17
CA SER A 113 -2.64 5.50 -3.40
C SER A 113 -3.31 6.88 -3.36
N GLY A 114 -3.78 7.34 -2.20
CA GLY A 114 -4.31 8.69 -2.04
C GLY A 114 -3.28 9.78 -2.31
N VAL A 115 -2.05 9.62 -1.80
CA VAL A 115 -0.93 10.51 -2.09
C VAL A 115 -0.55 10.47 -3.58
N ALA A 116 -0.41 9.29 -4.17
CA ALA A 116 -0.05 9.11 -5.57
C ALA A 116 -1.11 9.71 -6.52
N THR A 117 -2.40 9.51 -6.20
CA THR A 117 -3.53 10.08 -6.96
C THR A 117 -3.47 11.60 -6.94
N ARG A 118 -3.22 12.21 -5.77
CA ARG A 118 -3.11 13.67 -5.67
C ARG A 118 -1.86 14.20 -6.40
N ALA A 119 -0.75 13.49 -6.32
CA ALA A 119 0.48 13.86 -7.02
C ALA A 119 0.27 13.81 -8.54
N GLN A 120 -0.36 12.76 -9.05
CA GLN A 120 -0.70 12.64 -10.47
C GLN A 120 -1.62 13.76 -10.95
N TYR A 121 -2.62 14.14 -10.16
CA TYR A 121 -3.52 15.22 -10.53
C TYR A 121 -2.76 16.53 -10.76
N LEU A 122 -1.79 16.82 -9.89
CA LEU A 122 -0.97 18.02 -10.01
C LEU A 122 0.04 17.89 -11.17
N ALA A 123 0.63 16.71 -11.37
CA ALA A 123 1.54 16.44 -12.49
C ALA A 123 0.83 16.63 -13.84
N ASP A 124 -0.38 16.10 -13.99
CA ASP A 124 -1.23 16.26 -15.17
C ASP A 124 -1.54 17.75 -15.42
N PHE A 125 -1.81 18.51 -14.36
CA PHE A 125 -2.12 19.93 -14.45
C PHE A 125 -0.98 20.78 -15.05
N VAL A 126 0.28 20.36 -14.86
CA VAL A 126 1.46 21.08 -15.36
C VAL A 126 2.17 20.38 -16.52
N ALA A 127 1.58 19.32 -17.08
CA ALA A 127 2.23 18.44 -18.06
C ALA A 127 2.69 19.14 -19.35
N GLN A 128 2.05 20.25 -19.73
CA GLN A 128 2.42 21.05 -20.90
C GLN A 128 3.49 22.11 -20.61
N THR A 129 4.08 22.10 -19.42
CA THR A 129 5.08 23.08 -18.98
C THR A 129 6.41 22.40 -18.65
N GLN A 130 7.44 23.20 -18.37
CA GLN A 130 8.73 22.72 -17.87
C GLN A 130 8.77 22.61 -16.33
N VAL A 131 7.64 22.84 -15.64
CA VAL A 131 7.58 22.85 -14.18
C VAL A 131 7.69 21.43 -13.63
N LYS A 132 8.54 21.27 -12.61
CA LYS A 132 8.66 20.04 -11.83
C LYS A 132 8.04 20.23 -10.46
N LEU A 133 7.07 19.39 -10.13
CA LEU A 133 6.48 19.35 -8.81
C LEU A 133 7.33 18.53 -7.85
N LEU A 134 7.54 19.08 -6.65
CA LEU A 134 8.42 18.52 -5.64
C LEU A 134 7.67 18.29 -4.33
N ASP A 135 8.00 17.20 -3.64
CA ASP A 135 7.60 17.00 -2.25
C ASP A 135 8.33 17.93 -1.26
N THR A 136 8.01 17.77 0.03
CA THR A 136 8.71 18.46 1.10
C THR A 136 9.04 17.51 2.26
N ARG A 137 9.64 18.03 3.33
CA ARG A 137 9.85 17.30 4.59
C ARG A 137 8.60 17.29 5.51
N LYS A 138 7.51 17.96 5.12
CA LYS A 138 6.24 18.02 5.85
C LYS A 138 5.39 16.79 5.52
N THR A 139 5.84 15.65 6.04
CA THR A 139 5.24 14.34 5.84
C THR A 139 4.59 13.86 7.14
N LEU A 140 3.68 12.89 7.04
CA LEU A 140 3.18 12.18 8.21
C LEU A 140 4.34 11.54 8.97
N PRO A 141 4.37 11.65 10.32
CA PRO A 141 5.40 11.04 11.13
C PRO A 141 5.53 9.54 10.85
N GLY A 142 6.77 9.04 10.75
CA GLY A 142 7.05 7.62 10.51
C GLY A 142 6.79 7.10 9.09
N LEU A 143 6.22 7.91 8.19
CA LEU A 143 5.84 7.49 6.82
C LEU A 143 6.50 8.34 5.72
N ARG A 144 7.58 9.06 6.04
CA ARG A 144 8.24 9.98 5.09
C ARG A 144 8.63 9.28 3.79
N LEU A 145 9.38 8.19 3.85
CA LEU A 145 9.85 7.51 2.65
C LEU A 145 8.70 6.86 1.86
N ALA A 146 7.71 6.31 2.57
CA ALA A 146 6.50 5.76 1.95
C ALA A 146 5.73 6.85 1.17
N GLN A 147 5.53 8.03 1.76
CA GLN A 147 4.86 9.14 1.10
C GLN A 147 5.68 9.70 -0.08
N LYS A 148 7.01 9.79 0.04
CA LYS A 148 7.88 10.18 -1.09
C LYS A 148 7.84 9.14 -2.23
N TYR A 149 7.76 7.86 -1.89
CA TYR A 149 7.56 6.81 -2.89
C TYR A 149 6.22 6.97 -3.61
N ALA A 150 5.14 7.25 -2.89
CA ALA A 150 3.84 7.52 -3.49
C ALA A 150 3.84 8.78 -4.39
N VAL A 151 4.54 9.85 -3.99
CA VAL A 151 4.76 11.04 -4.83
C VAL A 151 5.44 10.65 -6.15
N THR A 152 6.44 9.78 -6.08
CA THR A 152 7.15 9.25 -7.25
C THR A 152 6.21 8.43 -8.16
N CYS A 153 5.36 7.57 -7.58
CA CYS A 153 4.36 6.79 -8.32
C CYS A 153 3.34 7.70 -9.03
N GLY A 154 2.99 8.84 -8.42
CA GLY A 154 2.14 9.84 -9.03
C GLY A 154 2.82 10.72 -10.09
N GLY A 155 4.07 10.46 -10.46
CA GLY A 155 4.77 11.22 -11.50
C GLY A 155 5.38 12.56 -11.05
N CYS A 156 5.41 12.82 -9.74
CA CYS A 156 6.11 13.96 -9.15
C CYS A 156 7.53 13.59 -8.72
N HIS A 157 8.31 14.58 -8.27
CA HIS A 157 9.72 14.40 -7.93
C HIS A 157 10.01 14.59 -6.43
N ASN A 158 11.07 13.95 -5.95
CA ASN A 158 11.47 14.05 -4.54
C ASN A 158 12.48 15.18 -4.32
N HIS A 159 12.17 16.06 -3.37
CA HIS A 159 13.12 17.00 -2.81
C HIS A 159 14.06 16.28 -1.81
N ARG A 160 14.97 17.03 -1.15
CA ARG A 160 15.85 16.50 -0.09
C ARG A 160 15.08 15.82 1.05
#